data_AF-A0AAN9AU79-F1
#
_entry.id   AF-A0AAN9AU79-F1
#
_cell.length_a   1.000
_cell.length_b   1.000
_cell.length_c   1.000
_cell.angle_alpha   90.00
_cell.angle_beta   90.00
_cell.angle_gamma   90.00
#
_symmetry.space_group_name_H-M   'P 1'
#
loop_
_entity.id
_entity.type
_entity.pdbx_description
1 polymer ?
#
loop_
_entity_poly.entity_id
_entity_poly.type
_entity_poly.pdbx_seq_one_letter_code
_entity_poly.pdbx_strand_id
1 'polypeptide(L)'
;MQSVTDVAFHSSEQQTQHKELSVARQKRDHTDIQLILRYLLDRNPFTVDTALRSISSGKEAEATVNAEQAKGVGNKILSSMIGNNVVDFTFKKKDQAVTMALKAKSSNLHDDLVHVHSMLLFQRLVTTVKNTNGCLEDAFAFEMCSVPASLFDSGGLPRQGTKAALATYIWTSTKQVNGVIPDDVTYVIDGGLLLHLLPWCRGSTYNQLTQSYADFLIRHFGKGTLVFDGYSCGPTTKDAAHLRRTSRANTACAITFEGDMVLCEPKERFLTNPNNKQRFINLLSSRFSQHGFDTVHTTADADRLVVKTSLELARKGNVILVGEDTDLLIHLLYHLTPDHCPVFFTSVRSSTAKSAAKVWDIRKVQTVLGSQVCENILFAHAFGGCDTISSPFGIGKPMFNEIDPVNSVRAAGPCLQRQSLQRHL
;
A
#
# COMPACT_ATOMS: atom_id res chain seq x y z
N MET A 1 -42.65 -44.25 12.03
CA MET A 1 -42.74 -45.00 13.31
C MET A 1 -42.68 -44.03 14.51
N GLN A 2 -43.54 -43.01 14.54
CA GLN A 2 -43.62 -42.05 15.66
C GLN A 2 -45.07 -41.84 16.12
N SER A 3 -45.94 -42.82 15.86
CA SER A 3 -47.36 -42.80 16.26
C SER A 3 -47.73 -43.96 17.19
N VAL A 4 -46.77 -44.56 17.90
CA VAL A 4 -47.00 -45.79 18.70
C VAL A 4 -46.57 -45.66 20.16
N THR A 5 -45.96 -44.55 20.57
CA THR A 5 -45.61 -44.31 21.97
C THR A 5 -45.82 -42.84 22.31
N ASP A 6 -46.94 -42.52 22.96
CA ASP A 6 -47.26 -41.22 23.57
C ASP A 6 -46.30 -40.90 24.75
N VAL A 7 -45.01 -40.81 24.44
CA VAL A 7 -43.99 -40.39 25.40
C VAL A 7 -43.39 -39.10 24.86
N ALA A 8 -43.92 -37.98 25.37
CA ALA A 8 -43.33 -36.67 25.19
C ALA A 8 -42.00 -36.62 25.96
N PHE A 9 -40.90 -36.97 25.30
CA PHE A 9 -39.57 -36.66 25.81
C PHE A 9 -39.36 -35.14 25.68
N HIS A 10 -39.62 -34.42 26.75
CA HIS A 10 -39.00 -33.12 26.98
C HIS A 10 -37.54 -33.36 27.38
N SER A 11 -36.70 -33.81 26.43
CA SER A 11 -35.25 -33.68 26.59
C SER A 11 -34.87 -32.25 26.24
N SER A 12 -34.14 -31.59 27.13
CA SER A 12 -33.49 -30.30 26.94
C SER A 12 -32.35 -30.35 25.92
N GLU A 13 -32.49 -31.16 24.87
CA GLU A 13 -31.50 -31.40 23.80
C GLU A 13 -32.10 -31.08 22.42
N GLN A 14 -32.68 -29.88 22.26
CA GLN A 14 -32.86 -29.27 20.93
C GLN A 14 -31.60 -28.48 20.50
N GLN A 15 -30.41 -29.03 20.72
CA GLN A 15 -29.17 -28.50 20.15
C GLN A 15 -28.35 -29.60 19.47
N THR A 16 -28.84 -30.05 18.32
CA THR A 16 -27.94 -30.42 17.21
C THR A 16 -28.45 -29.83 15.91
N GLN A 17 -28.74 -28.53 15.91
CA GLN A 17 -28.69 -27.80 14.65
C GLN A 17 -27.25 -27.88 14.16
N HIS A 18 -27.03 -28.49 12.99
CA HIS A 18 -25.71 -28.60 12.37
C HIS A 18 -25.01 -27.24 12.44
N LYS A 19 -23.72 -27.19 12.82
CA LYS A 19 -22.98 -25.95 13.09
C LYS A 19 -23.16 -24.87 12.01
N GLU A 20 -23.25 -25.30 10.75
CA GLU A 20 -23.44 -24.44 9.57
C GLU A 20 -24.85 -23.82 9.47
N LEU A 21 -25.86 -24.38 10.15
CA LEU A 21 -27.22 -23.84 10.21
C LEU A 21 -27.43 -22.85 11.36
N SER A 22 -26.39 -22.56 12.14
CA SER A 22 -26.48 -21.55 13.19
C SER A 22 -26.70 -20.15 12.59
N VAL A 23 -27.53 -19.34 13.24
CA VAL A 23 -27.84 -17.97 12.82
C VAL A 23 -26.57 -17.12 12.64
N ALA A 24 -25.55 -17.34 13.48
CA ALA A 24 -24.28 -16.64 13.38
C ALA A 24 -23.49 -17.01 12.10
N ARG A 25 -23.51 -18.29 11.68
CA ARG A 25 -22.88 -18.76 10.44
C ARG A 25 -23.65 -18.27 9.22
N GLN A 26 -24.97 -18.36 9.22
CA GLN A 26 -25.80 -17.81 8.14
C GLN A 26 -25.60 -16.29 7.95
N LYS A 27 -25.47 -15.54 9.05
CA LYS A 27 -25.19 -14.09 8.98
C LYS A 27 -23.78 -13.81 8.43
N ARG A 28 -22.78 -14.61 8.81
CA ARG A 28 -21.42 -14.49 8.27
C ARG A 28 -21.38 -14.83 6.79
N ASP A 29 -21.96 -15.96 6.39
CA ASP A 29 -22.05 -16.39 5.00
C ASP A 29 -22.78 -15.35 4.15
N HIS A 30 -23.90 -14.78 4.64
CA HIS A 30 -24.57 -13.70 3.95
C HIS A 30 -23.65 -12.47 3.79
N THR A 31 -22.91 -12.10 4.84
CA THR A 31 -21.95 -10.99 4.78
C THR A 31 -20.82 -11.28 3.78
N ASP A 32 -20.29 -12.50 3.77
CA ASP A 32 -19.22 -12.93 2.86
C ASP A 32 -19.72 -12.99 1.41
N ILE A 33 -20.95 -13.48 1.17
CA ILE A 33 -21.61 -13.46 -0.14
C ILE A 33 -21.78 -12.02 -0.63
N GLN A 34 -22.27 -11.11 0.23
CA GLN A 34 -22.40 -9.69 -0.14
C GLN A 34 -21.04 -9.06 -0.45
N LEU A 35 -20.00 -9.44 0.30
CA LEU A 35 -18.63 -8.99 0.06
C LEU A 35 -18.10 -9.51 -1.29
N ILE A 36 -18.31 -10.78 -1.61
CA ILE A 36 -17.93 -11.38 -2.90
C ILE A 36 -18.71 -10.74 -4.05
N LEU A 37 -20.03 -10.57 -3.91
CA LEU A 37 -20.86 -9.93 -4.93
C LEU A 37 -20.40 -8.50 -5.20
N ARG A 38 -20.17 -7.72 -4.14
CA ARG A 38 -19.64 -6.35 -4.28
C ARG A 38 -18.25 -6.37 -4.91
N TYR A 39 -17.39 -7.31 -4.52
CA TYR A 39 -16.06 -7.50 -5.10
C TYR A 39 -16.12 -7.78 -6.61
N LEU A 40 -17.04 -8.65 -7.05
CA LEU A 40 -17.23 -9.04 -8.45
C LEU A 40 -18.00 -8.00 -9.26
N LEU A 41 -18.91 -7.22 -8.66
CA LEU A 41 -19.57 -6.10 -9.33
C LEU A 41 -18.55 -5.00 -9.67
N ASP A 42 -17.67 -4.68 -8.73
CA ASP A 42 -16.58 -3.73 -8.94
C ASP A 42 -15.51 -4.31 -9.89
N ARG A 43 -15.33 -5.64 -9.90
CA ARG A 43 -14.32 -6.36 -10.68
C ARG A 43 -14.90 -7.41 -11.62
N ASN A 44 -15.85 -7.00 -12.47
CA ASN A 44 -16.57 -7.94 -13.33
C ASN A 44 -15.59 -8.69 -14.27
N PRO A 45 -15.40 -10.01 -14.09
CA PRO A 45 -14.46 -10.79 -14.89
C PRO A 45 -15.00 -11.12 -16.30
N PHE A 46 -16.23 -10.73 -16.60
CA PHE A 46 -16.92 -10.97 -17.87
C PHE A 46 -17.08 -9.70 -18.72
N THR A 47 -16.22 -8.72 -18.51
CA THR A 47 -16.08 -7.60 -19.46
C THR A 47 -15.51 -8.13 -20.79
N VAL A 48 -15.79 -7.46 -21.92
CA VAL A 48 -15.40 -7.89 -23.29
C VAL A 48 -13.88 -7.78 -23.54
N ASP A 49 -13.10 -7.71 -22.47
CA ASP A 49 -11.66 -7.58 -22.53
C ASP A 49 -11.03 -8.95 -22.84
N THR A 50 -10.18 -9.01 -23.87
CA THR A 50 -9.51 -10.24 -24.29
C THR A 50 -8.26 -10.54 -23.46
N ALA A 51 -7.83 -9.62 -22.59
CA ALA A 51 -6.65 -9.81 -21.76
C ALA A 51 -6.89 -10.80 -20.61
N LEU A 52 -5.97 -11.76 -20.43
CA LEU A 52 -5.99 -12.68 -19.30
C LEU A 52 -5.53 -11.93 -18.03
N ARG A 53 -6.38 -11.87 -16.99
CA ARG A 53 -6.04 -11.19 -15.73
C ARG A 53 -6.25 -12.03 -14.49
N SER A 54 -5.46 -11.75 -13.47
CA SER A 54 -5.69 -12.25 -12.11
C SER A 54 -6.93 -11.59 -11.52
N ILE A 55 -7.95 -12.37 -11.13
CA ILE A 55 -9.14 -11.82 -10.47
C ILE A 55 -8.79 -11.18 -9.12
N SER A 56 -7.85 -11.77 -8.38
CA SER A 56 -7.47 -11.31 -7.04
C SER A 56 -6.64 -10.04 -7.02
N SER A 57 -5.83 -9.83 -8.07
CA SER A 57 -4.85 -8.75 -8.13
C SER A 57 -5.00 -7.82 -9.34
N GLY A 58 -5.96 -8.07 -10.23
CA GLY A 58 -6.15 -7.30 -11.48
C GLY A 58 -4.99 -7.33 -12.46
N LYS A 59 -3.90 -8.06 -12.15
CA LYS A 59 -2.67 -8.08 -12.96
C LYS A 59 -2.93 -8.79 -14.29
N GLU A 60 -2.57 -8.12 -15.38
CA GLU A 60 -2.58 -8.70 -16.71
C GLU A 60 -1.44 -9.69 -16.89
N ALA A 61 -1.76 -10.84 -17.44
CA ALA A 61 -0.81 -11.91 -17.69
C ALA A 61 0.03 -11.58 -18.94
N GLU A 62 1.31 -11.89 -18.88
CA GLU A 62 2.19 -11.80 -20.05
C GLU A 62 1.75 -12.78 -21.14
N ALA A 63 2.08 -12.49 -22.39
CA ALA A 63 1.73 -13.31 -23.56
C ALA A 63 2.20 -14.78 -23.49
N THR A 64 3.14 -15.09 -22.59
CA THR A 64 3.67 -16.45 -22.38
C THR A 64 2.86 -17.28 -21.37
N VAL A 65 1.95 -16.66 -20.61
CA VAL A 65 1.03 -17.35 -19.70
C VAL A 65 -0.12 -17.93 -20.52
N ASN A 66 -0.41 -19.21 -20.32
CA ASN A 66 -1.43 -19.95 -21.08
C ASN A 66 -2.32 -20.83 -20.20
N ALA A 67 -2.49 -20.43 -18.93
CA ALA A 67 -3.24 -21.19 -17.94
C ALA A 67 -4.72 -21.41 -18.34
N GLU A 68 -5.30 -20.48 -19.10
CA GLU A 68 -6.64 -20.58 -19.70
C GLU A 68 -6.75 -21.72 -20.73
N GLN A 69 -5.63 -22.09 -21.35
CA GLN A 69 -5.53 -23.21 -22.30
C GLN A 69 -5.11 -24.53 -21.64
N ALA A 70 -5.17 -24.63 -20.31
CA ALA A 70 -4.69 -25.81 -19.57
C ALA A 70 -5.28 -27.13 -20.09
N LYS A 71 -6.55 -27.14 -20.51
CA LYS A 71 -7.17 -28.33 -21.13
C LYS A 71 -6.48 -28.72 -22.44
N GLY A 72 -6.20 -27.75 -23.32
CA GLY A 72 -5.50 -27.99 -24.59
C GLY A 72 -4.07 -28.47 -24.36
N VAL A 73 -3.35 -27.89 -23.39
CA VAL A 73 -2.02 -28.35 -22.99
C VAL A 73 -2.07 -29.78 -22.45
N GLY A 74 -3.02 -30.09 -21.57
CA GLY A 74 -3.23 -31.44 -21.05
C GLY A 74 -3.50 -32.47 -22.15
N ASN A 75 -4.35 -32.14 -23.13
CA ASN A 75 -4.63 -33.01 -24.27
C ASN A 75 -3.38 -33.27 -25.13
N LYS A 76 -2.50 -32.28 -25.31
CA LYS A 76 -1.22 -32.46 -26.00
C LYS A 76 -0.29 -33.41 -25.24
N ILE A 77 -0.21 -33.26 -23.92
CA ILE A 77 0.57 -34.17 -23.06
C ILE A 77 0.02 -35.59 -23.18
N LEU A 78 -1.30 -35.77 -23.05
CA LEU A 78 -1.94 -37.09 -23.19
C LEU A 78 -1.68 -37.73 -24.56
N SER A 79 -1.72 -36.93 -25.63
CA SER A 79 -1.40 -37.41 -26.98
C SER A 79 0.04 -37.89 -27.09
N SER A 80 0.98 -37.22 -26.41
CA SER A 80 2.39 -37.64 -26.36
C SER A 80 2.64 -38.92 -25.55
N MET A 81 1.67 -39.37 -24.76
CA MET A 81 1.76 -40.63 -24.02
C MET A 81 1.38 -41.84 -24.87
N ILE A 82 0.67 -41.63 -25.99
CA ILE A 82 0.22 -42.72 -26.87
C ILE A 82 1.44 -43.44 -27.47
N GLY A 83 1.52 -44.75 -27.25
CA GLY A 83 2.62 -45.59 -27.74
C GLY A 83 3.85 -45.65 -26.84
N ASN A 84 3.88 -44.90 -25.73
CA ASN A 84 4.95 -44.97 -24.73
C ASN A 84 4.58 -45.91 -23.59
N ASN A 85 5.58 -46.62 -23.04
CA ASN A 85 5.39 -47.40 -21.83
C ASN A 85 5.16 -46.45 -20.63
N VAL A 86 4.19 -46.79 -19.78
CA VAL A 86 3.80 -46.01 -18.60
C VAL A 86 4.98 -45.81 -17.64
N VAL A 87 5.90 -46.77 -17.52
CA VAL A 87 7.05 -46.65 -16.62
C VAL A 87 8.17 -45.75 -17.16
N ASP A 88 8.26 -45.56 -18.48
CA ASP A 88 9.35 -44.83 -19.12
C ASP A 88 8.97 -43.37 -19.41
N PHE A 89 7.68 -43.05 -19.44
CA PHE A 89 7.21 -41.71 -19.75
C PHE A 89 7.44 -40.74 -18.58
N THR A 90 8.31 -39.75 -18.80
CA THR A 90 8.61 -38.70 -17.81
C THR A 90 7.96 -37.38 -18.19
N PHE A 91 7.09 -36.85 -17.32
CA PHE A 91 6.51 -35.53 -17.48
C PHE A 91 7.57 -34.42 -17.36
N LYS A 92 7.64 -33.53 -18.34
CA LYS A 92 8.57 -32.39 -18.31
C LYS A 92 7.85 -31.12 -17.88
N LYS A 93 8.48 -30.34 -17.00
CA LYS A 93 7.92 -29.06 -16.52
C LYS A 93 7.72 -28.04 -17.64
N LYS A 94 8.55 -28.05 -18.68
CA LYS A 94 8.43 -27.15 -19.84
C LYS A 94 7.17 -27.40 -20.68
N ASP A 95 6.59 -28.59 -20.58
CA ASP A 95 5.39 -28.98 -21.34
C ASP A 95 4.09 -28.66 -20.58
N GLN A 96 4.20 -28.23 -19.31
CA GLN A 96 3.06 -27.85 -18.48
C GLN A 96 2.54 -26.46 -18.83
N ALA A 97 1.27 -26.19 -18.49
CA ALA A 97 0.70 -24.86 -18.63
C ALA A 97 1.47 -23.85 -17.76
N VAL A 98 1.83 -22.73 -18.35
CA VAL A 98 2.55 -21.63 -17.71
C VAL A 98 1.53 -20.76 -16.99
N THR A 99 1.72 -20.61 -15.68
CA THR A 99 0.89 -19.76 -14.83
C THR A 99 1.65 -18.47 -14.48
N MET A 100 0.92 -17.42 -14.09
CA MET A 100 1.54 -16.18 -13.60
C MET A 100 2.49 -16.41 -12.42
N ALA A 101 2.19 -17.38 -11.55
CA ALA A 101 3.02 -17.72 -10.39
C ALA A 101 4.35 -18.39 -10.76
N LEU A 102 4.37 -19.19 -11.84
CA LEU A 102 5.61 -19.79 -12.36
C LEU A 102 6.55 -18.73 -12.92
N LYS A 103 6.02 -17.67 -13.55
CA LYS A 103 6.83 -16.57 -14.08
C LYS A 103 7.39 -15.65 -13.00
N ALA A 104 6.63 -15.35 -11.95
CA ALA A 104 7.12 -14.53 -10.84
C ALA A 104 8.35 -15.12 -10.10
N LYS A 105 8.64 -16.42 -10.29
CA LYS A 105 9.72 -17.17 -9.62
C LYS A 105 10.85 -17.59 -10.56
N SER A 106 10.88 -17.12 -11.80
CA SER A 106 11.99 -17.42 -12.72
C SER A 106 13.14 -16.45 -12.51
N SER A 107 14.36 -16.99 -12.40
CA SER A 107 15.62 -16.25 -12.33
C SER A 107 16.42 -16.49 -13.61
N ASN A 108 17.05 -15.44 -14.16
CA ASN A 108 17.99 -15.59 -15.27
C ASN A 108 19.28 -16.22 -14.75
N LEU A 109 19.59 -17.43 -15.20
CA LEU A 109 20.86 -18.11 -14.92
C LEU A 109 21.52 -18.40 -16.27
N HIS A 110 22.62 -17.70 -16.59
CA HIS A 110 23.39 -17.95 -17.83
C HIS A 110 22.51 -18.00 -19.10
N ASP A 111 21.77 -16.92 -19.38
CA ASP A 111 20.83 -16.77 -20.50
C ASP A 111 19.60 -17.72 -20.54
N ASP A 112 19.50 -18.66 -19.60
CA ASP A 112 18.31 -19.51 -19.44
C ASP A 112 17.41 -19.05 -18.28
N LEU A 113 16.09 -19.02 -18.54
CA LEU A 113 15.08 -18.77 -17.52
C LEU A 113 14.86 -20.04 -16.69
N VAL A 114 15.53 -20.12 -15.53
CA VAL A 114 15.39 -21.25 -14.61
C VAL A 114 14.34 -20.94 -13.55
N HIS A 115 13.30 -21.78 -13.48
CA HIS A 115 12.28 -21.70 -12.45
C HIS A 115 12.75 -22.38 -11.16
N VAL A 116 13.09 -21.59 -10.14
CA VAL A 116 13.49 -22.08 -8.82
C VAL A 116 12.31 -21.98 -7.86
N HIS A 117 11.75 -23.12 -7.48
CA HIS A 117 10.73 -23.15 -6.44
C HIS A 117 11.41 -23.28 -5.08
N SER A 118 11.65 -22.16 -4.38
CA SER A 118 12.47 -22.11 -3.17
C SER A 118 12.08 -23.14 -2.11
N MET A 119 10.78 -23.36 -1.88
CA MET A 119 10.30 -24.38 -0.93
C MET A 119 10.65 -25.81 -1.35
N LEU A 120 10.59 -26.09 -2.66
CA LEU A 120 10.94 -27.41 -3.18
C LEU A 120 12.46 -27.61 -3.13
N LEU A 121 13.22 -26.56 -3.41
CA LEU A 121 14.68 -26.57 -3.30
C LEU A 121 15.09 -26.80 -1.84
N PHE A 122 14.48 -26.09 -0.89
CA PHE A 122 14.66 -26.29 0.55
C PHE A 122 14.36 -27.73 0.95
N GLN A 123 13.18 -28.26 0.59
CA GLN A 123 12.82 -29.65 0.90
C GLN A 123 13.85 -30.64 0.34
N ARG A 124 14.26 -30.47 -0.92
CA ARG A 124 15.27 -31.32 -1.57
C ARG A 124 16.61 -31.23 -0.87
N LEU A 125 17.11 -30.03 -0.57
CA LEU A 125 18.38 -29.84 0.14
C LEU A 125 18.34 -30.49 1.53
N VAL A 126 17.28 -30.24 2.32
CA VAL A 126 17.11 -30.88 3.63
C VAL A 126 17.11 -32.40 3.51
N THR A 127 16.35 -32.96 2.58
CA THR A 127 16.28 -34.42 2.38
C THR A 127 17.60 -34.99 1.92
N THR A 128 18.26 -34.37 0.93
CA THR A 128 19.56 -34.82 0.42
C THR A 128 20.62 -34.79 1.51
N VAL A 129 20.77 -33.66 2.21
CA VAL A 129 21.77 -33.50 3.28
C VAL A 129 21.55 -34.50 4.40
N LYS A 130 20.28 -34.73 4.82
CA LYS A 130 19.94 -35.76 5.82
C LYS A 130 20.27 -37.17 5.36
N ASN A 131 20.08 -37.47 4.07
CA ASN A 131 20.35 -38.80 3.52
C ASN A 131 21.84 -39.04 3.24
N THR A 132 22.63 -37.99 3.02
CA THR A 132 24.07 -38.08 2.72
C THR A 132 24.97 -37.77 3.92
N ASN A 133 24.41 -37.60 5.13
CA ASN A 133 25.14 -37.10 6.32
C ASN A 133 25.95 -35.82 6.04
N GLY A 134 25.44 -34.94 5.18
CA GLY A 134 26.11 -33.67 4.85
C GLY A 134 25.91 -32.60 5.93
N CYS A 135 26.65 -31.49 5.80
CA CYS A 135 26.44 -30.32 6.63
C CYS A 135 25.28 -29.46 6.09
N LEU A 136 24.31 -29.14 6.95
CA LEU A 136 23.20 -28.24 6.59
C LEU A 136 23.68 -26.79 6.42
N GLU A 137 24.76 -26.39 7.11
CA GLU A 137 25.29 -25.02 7.01
C GLU A 137 25.81 -24.76 5.60
N ASP A 138 26.57 -25.69 5.02
CA ASP A 138 27.08 -25.58 3.64
C ASP A 138 25.94 -25.55 2.61
N ALA A 139 24.89 -26.34 2.84
CA ALA A 139 23.73 -26.40 1.95
C ALA A 139 22.88 -25.12 1.96
N PHE A 140 22.98 -24.31 3.02
CA PHE A 140 22.28 -23.03 3.18
C PHE A 140 23.23 -21.82 3.22
N ALA A 141 24.47 -21.98 2.77
CA ALA A 141 25.44 -20.88 2.66
C ALA A 141 24.98 -19.78 1.68
N PHE A 142 24.06 -20.11 0.76
CA PHE A 142 23.53 -19.20 -0.25
C PHE A 142 22.00 -19.08 -0.16
N GLU A 143 21.47 -17.93 -0.57
CA GLU A 143 20.04 -17.67 -0.64
C GLU A 143 19.35 -18.61 -1.64
N MET A 144 18.28 -19.28 -1.21
CA MET A 144 17.54 -20.27 -2.03
C MET A 144 16.42 -19.66 -2.86
N CYS A 145 16.22 -18.35 -2.75
CA CYS A 145 15.16 -17.61 -3.42
C CYS A 145 15.75 -16.71 -4.52
N SER A 146 14.99 -16.49 -5.58
CA SER A 146 15.35 -15.53 -6.65
C SER A 146 15.40 -14.08 -6.16
N VAL A 147 14.80 -13.79 -5.02
CA VAL A 147 14.81 -12.50 -4.33
C VAL A 147 14.97 -12.73 -2.82
N PRO A 148 15.64 -11.83 -2.08
CA PRO A 148 15.80 -11.99 -0.63
C PRO A 148 14.45 -12.05 0.09
N ALA A 149 14.12 -13.18 0.72
CA ALA A 149 12.83 -13.35 1.39
C ALA A 149 12.63 -12.39 2.57
N SER A 150 13.73 -11.83 3.10
CA SER A 150 13.72 -10.78 4.12
C SER A 150 13.17 -9.44 3.61
N LEU A 151 13.25 -9.17 2.30
CA LEU A 151 12.84 -7.90 1.68
C LEU A 151 11.69 -8.07 0.68
N PHE A 152 11.35 -9.28 0.27
CA PHE A 152 10.28 -9.50 -0.70
C PHE A 152 9.21 -10.44 -0.15
N ASP A 153 7.96 -10.17 -0.51
CA ASP A 153 6.84 -11.05 -0.23
C ASP A 153 6.78 -12.24 -1.20
N SER A 154 5.83 -13.14 -0.98
CA SER A 154 5.66 -14.34 -1.81
C SER A 154 5.24 -14.05 -3.26
N GLY A 155 4.79 -12.82 -3.55
CA GLY A 155 4.47 -12.33 -4.88
C GLY A 155 5.66 -11.67 -5.58
N GLY A 156 6.83 -11.59 -4.93
CA GLY A 156 8.01 -10.93 -5.47
C GLY A 156 7.97 -9.41 -5.37
N LEU A 157 7.07 -8.84 -4.55
CA LEU A 157 7.03 -7.40 -4.30
C LEU A 157 7.79 -7.04 -3.02
N PRO A 158 8.41 -5.84 -2.93
CA PRO A 158 9.04 -5.36 -1.70
C PRO A 158 8.12 -5.48 -0.48
N ARG A 159 8.58 -5.84 0.71
CA ARG A 159 7.67 -5.97 1.87
C ARG A 159 7.15 -4.59 2.30
N GLN A 160 5.87 -4.53 2.67
CA GLN A 160 5.22 -3.32 3.15
C GLN A 160 5.44 -3.14 4.66
N GLY A 161 5.96 -1.98 5.07
CA GLY A 161 6.05 -1.60 6.48
C GLY A 161 4.84 -0.79 6.97
N THR A 162 4.86 -0.38 8.24
CA THR A 162 3.77 0.41 8.84
C THR A 162 4.15 1.90 8.88
N LYS A 163 3.92 2.61 7.77
CA LYS A 163 4.27 4.03 7.59
C LYS A 163 3.84 4.93 8.76
N ALA A 164 2.57 4.82 9.16
CA ALA A 164 2.00 5.65 10.23
C ALA A 164 2.52 5.34 11.65
N ALA A 165 3.28 4.26 11.84
CA ALA A 165 3.76 3.87 13.16
C ALA A 165 4.77 4.87 13.72
N LEU A 166 5.69 5.37 12.89
CA LEU A 166 6.70 6.34 13.32
C LEU A 166 6.04 7.66 13.73
N ALA A 167 5.11 8.20 12.93
CA ALA A 167 4.34 9.39 13.30
C ALA A 167 3.56 9.18 14.61
N THR A 168 2.99 7.99 14.82
CA THR A 168 2.26 7.68 16.06
C THR A 168 3.19 7.64 17.28
N TYR A 169 4.39 7.08 17.11
CA TYR A 169 5.42 7.04 18.14
C TYR A 169 5.86 8.46 18.51
N ILE A 170 6.27 9.26 17.52
CA ILE A 170 6.70 10.65 17.74
C ILE A 170 5.59 11.42 18.45
N TRP A 171 4.33 11.30 18.00
CA TRP A 171 3.20 12.01 18.62
C TRP A 171 3.08 11.66 20.09
N THR A 172 3.28 10.39 20.43
CA THR A 172 3.17 9.90 21.80
C THR A 172 4.28 10.43 22.69
N SER A 173 5.50 10.48 22.16
CA SER A 173 6.68 11.03 22.86
C SER A 173 6.64 12.56 22.99
N THR A 174 5.91 13.25 22.10
CA THR A 174 5.85 14.72 22.06
C THR A 174 4.50 15.33 22.41
N LYS A 175 3.58 14.57 23.03
CA LYS A 175 2.20 15.05 23.35
C LYS A 175 2.16 16.37 24.13
N GLN A 176 3.21 16.66 24.89
CA GLN A 176 3.34 17.84 25.73
C GLN A 176 3.64 19.14 24.97
N VAL A 177 4.03 19.08 23.70
CA VAL A 177 4.44 20.23 22.87
C VAL A 177 3.49 20.52 21.71
N ASN A 178 2.18 20.32 21.91
CA ASN A 178 1.18 20.70 20.92
C ASN A 178 1.34 22.18 20.52
N GLY A 179 1.32 22.44 19.21
CA GLY A 179 1.44 23.79 18.67
C GLY A 179 0.16 24.59 18.85
N VAL A 180 0.27 25.83 19.33
CA VAL A 180 -0.79 26.84 19.17
C VAL A 180 -0.49 27.56 17.86
N ILE A 181 -1.47 27.55 16.96
CA ILE A 181 -1.36 28.17 15.63
C ILE A 181 -1.40 29.70 15.79
N PRO A 182 -0.42 30.45 15.27
CA PRO A 182 -0.48 31.91 15.20
C PRO A 182 -1.55 32.39 14.20
N ASP A 183 -1.99 33.65 14.34
CA ASP A 183 -2.98 34.25 13.43
C ASP A 183 -2.40 34.61 12.05
N ASP A 184 -1.12 35.00 11.99
CA ASP A 184 -0.41 35.32 10.73
C ASP A 184 0.38 34.09 10.23
N VAL A 185 -0.26 33.33 9.33
CA VAL A 185 0.27 32.08 8.78
C VAL A 185 -0.02 31.96 7.29
N THR A 186 0.95 31.40 6.56
CA THR A 186 0.76 30.99 5.17
C THR A 186 0.47 29.49 5.11
N TYR A 187 -0.58 29.11 4.39
CA TYR A 187 -0.94 27.71 4.19
C TYR A 187 -0.24 27.11 2.98
N VAL A 188 0.37 25.94 3.18
CA VAL A 188 0.78 25.04 2.11
C VAL A 188 -0.01 23.75 2.26
N ILE A 189 -0.67 23.33 1.19
CA ILE A 189 -1.65 22.24 1.25
C ILE A 189 -1.21 21.13 0.29
N ASP A 190 -1.13 19.91 0.83
CA ASP A 190 -0.99 18.70 0.03
C ASP A 190 -2.25 18.49 -0.83
N GLY A 191 -2.11 18.67 -2.14
CA GLY A 191 -3.18 18.51 -3.11
C GLY A 191 -3.62 17.05 -3.27
N GLY A 192 -2.75 16.08 -2.99
CA GLY A 192 -3.08 14.65 -3.01
C GLY A 192 -4.10 14.30 -1.94
N LEU A 193 -3.95 14.85 -0.73
CA LEU A 193 -4.92 14.73 0.36
C LEU A 193 -6.32 15.24 -0.06
N LEU A 194 -6.38 16.40 -0.72
CA LEU A 194 -7.67 17.01 -1.09
C LEU A 194 -8.54 16.08 -1.92
N LEU A 195 -7.96 15.36 -2.88
CA LEU A 195 -8.70 14.45 -3.76
C LEU A 195 -9.57 13.43 -2.99
N HIS A 196 -9.19 13.10 -1.75
CA HIS A 196 -9.89 12.13 -0.93
C HIS A 196 -10.89 12.73 0.06
N LEU A 197 -10.79 14.03 0.39
CA LEU A 197 -11.57 14.67 1.46
C LEU A 197 -13.07 14.79 1.16
N LEU A 198 -13.42 15.28 -0.02
CA LEU A 198 -14.82 15.58 -0.35
C LEU A 198 -15.54 14.37 -0.96
N PRO A 199 -16.80 14.12 -0.60
CA PRO A 199 -17.64 13.14 -1.27
C PRO A 199 -18.03 13.62 -2.66
N TRP A 200 -18.13 12.71 -3.63
CA TRP A 200 -18.61 13.03 -4.98
C TRP A 200 -20.09 12.68 -5.07
N CYS A 201 -20.93 13.72 -5.23
CA CYS A 201 -22.37 13.54 -5.33
C CYS A 201 -22.79 13.10 -6.74
N ARG A 202 -23.53 11.99 -6.84
CA ARG A 202 -24.08 11.51 -8.12
C ARG A 202 -24.95 12.58 -8.77
N GLY A 203 -24.82 12.74 -10.09
CA GLY A 203 -25.55 13.74 -10.87
C GLY A 203 -24.93 15.15 -10.86
N SER A 204 -23.85 15.38 -10.10
CA SER A 204 -23.12 16.66 -10.15
C SER A 204 -22.23 16.74 -11.38
N THR A 205 -21.97 17.95 -11.87
CA THR A 205 -20.98 18.22 -12.91
C THR A 205 -19.57 18.36 -12.34
N TYR A 206 -18.54 18.20 -13.18
CA TYR A 206 -17.16 18.45 -12.77
C TYR A 206 -16.91 19.90 -12.31
N ASN A 207 -17.61 20.89 -12.87
CA ASN A 207 -17.55 22.29 -12.47
C ASN A 207 -18.15 22.50 -11.08
N GLN A 208 -19.31 21.92 -10.80
CA GLN A 208 -19.91 21.96 -9.46
C GLN A 208 -19.00 21.27 -8.44
N LEU A 209 -18.40 20.13 -8.81
CA LEU A 209 -17.47 19.43 -7.96
C LEU A 209 -16.22 20.28 -7.67
N THR A 210 -15.54 20.80 -8.68
CA THR A 210 -14.36 21.67 -8.48
C THR A 210 -14.69 22.95 -7.72
N GLN A 211 -15.88 23.52 -7.90
CA GLN A 211 -16.36 24.63 -7.09
C GLN A 211 -16.48 24.24 -5.61
N SER A 212 -17.04 23.06 -5.30
CA SER A 212 -17.14 22.59 -3.91
C SER A 212 -15.78 22.46 -3.23
N TYR A 213 -14.73 22.09 -3.98
CA TYR A 213 -13.35 22.09 -3.51
C TYR A 213 -12.83 23.51 -3.24
N ALA A 214 -13.08 24.46 -4.15
CA ALA A 214 -12.68 25.85 -3.95
C ALA A 214 -13.38 26.46 -2.73
N ASP A 215 -14.70 26.25 -2.59
CA ASP A 215 -15.49 26.72 -1.45
C ASP A 215 -15.00 26.11 -0.13
N PHE A 216 -14.55 24.86 -0.15
CA PHE A 216 -13.89 24.24 0.99
C PHE A 216 -12.60 24.97 1.35
N LEU A 217 -11.71 25.19 0.38
CA LEU A 217 -10.43 25.87 0.64
C LEU A 217 -10.60 27.31 1.13
N ILE A 218 -11.52 28.07 0.53
CA ILE A 218 -11.82 29.44 0.92
C ILE A 218 -12.31 29.49 2.37
N ARG A 219 -13.25 28.60 2.74
CA ARG A 219 -13.81 28.56 4.10
C ARG A 219 -12.80 28.13 5.16
N HIS A 220 -11.89 27.22 4.83
CA HIS A 220 -10.97 26.63 5.80
C HIS A 220 -9.63 27.35 5.92
N PHE A 221 -9.14 27.93 4.82
CA PHE A 221 -7.78 28.49 4.75
C PHE A 221 -7.75 29.94 4.24
N GLY A 222 -8.78 30.38 3.52
CA GLY A 222 -8.84 31.71 2.90
C GLY A 222 -7.94 31.82 1.66
N LYS A 223 -6.63 31.67 1.83
CA LYS A 223 -5.61 31.66 0.76
C LYS A 223 -4.50 30.66 1.10
N GLY A 224 -3.76 30.23 0.08
CA GLY A 224 -2.61 29.35 0.27
C GLY A 224 -2.03 28.83 -1.04
N THR A 225 -0.98 28.02 -0.92
CA THR A 225 -0.33 27.34 -2.03
C THR A 225 -0.65 25.85 -1.98
N LEU A 226 -1.20 25.33 -3.07
CA LEU A 226 -1.47 23.92 -3.24
C LEU A 226 -0.38 23.26 -4.08
N VAL A 227 0.06 22.08 -3.66
CA VAL A 227 1.05 21.31 -4.40
C VAL A 227 0.46 19.96 -4.78
N PHE A 228 0.43 19.68 -6.07
CA PHE A 228 -0.18 18.47 -6.63
C PHE A 228 0.86 17.49 -7.18
N ASP A 229 0.58 16.20 -6.99
CA ASP A 229 1.26 15.10 -7.65
C ASP A 229 1.13 15.19 -9.18
N GLY A 230 2.15 14.66 -9.85
CA GLY A 230 2.16 14.33 -11.26
C GLY A 230 1.95 12.85 -11.49
N TYR A 231 1.09 12.53 -12.45
CA TYR A 231 0.74 11.16 -12.84
C TYR A 231 1.14 10.82 -14.28
N SER A 232 1.89 11.69 -14.95
CA SER A 232 2.20 11.61 -16.39
C SER A 232 3.52 10.92 -16.73
N CYS A 233 4.30 10.47 -15.74
CA CYS A 233 5.62 9.88 -15.95
C CYS A 233 5.74 8.52 -15.25
N GLY A 234 6.42 7.56 -15.88
CA GLY A 234 6.83 6.29 -15.26
C GLY A 234 8.18 5.82 -15.80
N PRO A 235 8.85 4.85 -15.14
CA PRO A 235 8.56 4.26 -13.82
C PRO A 235 8.98 5.15 -12.64
N THR A 236 8.37 4.93 -11.46
CA THR A 236 8.63 5.69 -10.22
C THR A 236 9.13 4.78 -9.10
N THR A 237 9.81 5.36 -8.11
CA THR A 237 10.24 4.63 -6.90
C THR A 237 9.06 4.17 -6.03
N LYS A 238 7.84 4.68 -6.25
CA LYS A 238 6.61 4.27 -5.55
C LYS A 238 5.78 3.26 -6.35
N ASP A 239 6.28 2.72 -7.47
CA ASP A 239 5.52 1.82 -8.35
C ASP A 239 4.99 0.57 -7.64
N ALA A 240 5.79 -0.02 -6.74
CA ALA A 240 5.33 -1.17 -5.95
C ALA A 240 4.15 -0.80 -5.03
N ALA A 241 4.15 0.39 -4.44
CA ALA A 241 3.05 0.90 -3.63
C ALA A 241 1.82 1.22 -4.51
N HIS A 242 2.02 1.84 -5.67
CA HIS A 242 0.95 2.09 -6.65
C HIS A 242 0.32 0.79 -7.15
N LEU A 243 1.14 -0.20 -7.51
CA LEU A 243 0.68 -1.50 -8.01
C LEU A 243 -0.18 -2.23 -6.97
N ARG A 244 0.14 -2.14 -5.67
CA ARG A 244 -0.72 -2.69 -4.60
C ARG A 244 -2.04 -1.96 -4.44
N ARG A 245 -2.03 -0.64 -4.65
CA ARG A 245 -3.24 0.20 -4.57
C ARG A 245 -4.14 -0.06 -5.78
N THR A 246 -3.58 -0.19 -6.97
CA THR A 246 -4.31 -0.48 -8.21
C THR A 246 -4.70 -1.95 -8.34
N SER A 247 -3.92 -2.90 -7.83
CA SER A 247 -4.27 -4.33 -7.84
C SER A 247 -5.57 -4.64 -7.07
N ARG A 248 -5.96 -3.73 -6.17
CA ARG A 248 -7.22 -3.80 -5.43
C ARG A 248 -8.39 -3.14 -6.16
N ALA A 249 -8.24 -2.55 -7.34
CA ALA A 249 -9.35 -1.91 -8.03
C ALA A 249 -9.30 -2.23 -9.53
N ASN A 250 -10.44 -2.55 -10.15
CA ASN A 250 -10.50 -2.56 -11.61
C ASN A 250 -10.11 -1.17 -12.10
N THR A 251 -9.00 -1.06 -12.82
CA THR A 251 -8.53 0.20 -13.36
C THR A 251 -9.63 0.81 -14.23
N ALA A 252 -10.04 2.04 -13.92
CA ALA A 252 -11.02 2.73 -14.73
C ALA A 252 -10.49 2.92 -16.16
N CYS A 253 -11.38 2.91 -17.15
CA CYS A 253 -11.06 3.41 -18.47
C CYS A 253 -10.63 4.88 -18.38
N ALA A 254 -9.77 5.31 -19.31
CA ALA A 254 -9.47 6.72 -19.45
C ALA A 254 -10.75 7.46 -19.87
N ILE A 255 -11.13 8.51 -19.14
CA ILE A 255 -12.33 9.30 -19.38
C ILE A 255 -11.88 10.67 -19.87
N THR A 256 -12.41 11.07 -21.02
CA THR A 256 -12.34 12.47 -21.46
C THR A 256 -13.59 13.17 -20.96
N PHE A 257 -13.42 14.28 -20.24
CA PHE A 257 -14.52 15.05 -19.69
C PHE A 257 -14.21 16.54 -19.75
N GLU A 258 -15.28 17.34 -19.83
CA GLU A 258 -15.25 18.80 -19.68
C GLU A 258 -15.98 19.20 -18.39
N GLY A 259 -15.87 20.47 -18.01
CA GLY A 259 -16.38 20.96 -16.73
C GLY A 259 -17.90 20.81 -16.56
N ASP A 260 -18.67 20.95 -17.63
CA ASP A 260 -20.15 20.86 -17.62
C ASP A 260 -20.67 19.41 -17.65
N MET A 261 -19.82 18.44 -17.97
CA MET A 261 -20.20 17.02 -18.00
C MET A 261 -20.51 16.49 -16.60
N VAL A 262 -21.50 15.60 -16.51
CA VAL A 262 -21.89 14.93 -15.26
C VAL A 262 -20.91 13.82 -14.92
N LEU A 263 -20.62 13.63 -13.63
CA LEU A 263 -19.77 12.54 -13.14
C LEU A 263 -20.30 11.16 -13.58
N CYS A 264 -19.54 10.45 -14.41
CA CYS A 264 -19.95 9.16 -14.98
C CYS A 264 -19.54 7.94 -14.14
N GLU A 265 -18.56 8.09 -13.24
CA GLU A 265 -17.99 6.98 -12.45
C GLU A 265 -17.90 7.36 -10.96
N PRO A 266 -17.95 6.37 -10.04
CA PRO A 266 -17.66 6.59 -8.63
C PRO A 266 -16.23 7.11 -8.41
N LYS A 267 -16.05 7.98 -7.40
CA LYS A 267 -14.76 8.60 -7.03
C LYS A 267 -13.62 7.60 -6.95
N GLU A 268 -13.84 6.51 -6.22
CA GLU A 268 -12.82 5.50 -5.92
C GLU A 268 -12.32 4.84 -7.21
N ARG A 269 -13.21 4.57 -8.16
CA ARG A 269 -12.86 3.98 -9.46
C ARG A 269 -12.18 5.01 -10.35
N PHE A 270 -12.73 6.22 -10.45
CA PHE A 270 -12.15 7.31 -11.26
C PHE A 270 -10.70 7.61 -10.87
N LEU A 271 -10.41 7.71 -9.58
CA LEU A 271 -9.09 7.97 -9.03
C LEU A 271 -8.15 6.74 -9.09
N THR A 272 -8.48 5.65 -9.78
CA THR A 272 -7.50 4.56 -10.03
C THR A 272 -6.70 4.79 -11.30
N ASN A 273 -7.24 5.57 -12.24
CA ASN A 273 -6.61 5.83 -13.53
C ASN A 273 -5.73 7.11 -13.45
N PRO A 274 -4.43 7.03 -13.72
CA PRO A 274 -3.51 8.16 -13.60
C PRO A 274 -3.85 9.31 -14.56
N ASN A 275 -4.33 9.02 -15.77
CA ASN A 275 -4.73 10.04 -16.75
C ASN A 275 -5.97 10.81 -16.25
N ASN A 276 -6.95 10.09 -15.67
CA ASN A 276 -8.14 10.70 -15.11
C ASN A 276 -7.79 11.62 -13.94
N LYS A 277 -6.91 11.15 -13.04
CA LYS A 277 -6.39 11.98 -11.94
C LYS A 277 -5.72 13.25 -12.45
N GLN A 278 -4.79 13.13 -13.40
CA GLN A 278 -4.05 14.28 -13.91
C GLN A 278 -4.97 15.32 -14.54
N ARG A 279 -5.94 14.88 -15.36
CA ARG A 279 -6.93 15.78 -15.96
C ARG A 279 -7.78 16.49 -14.91
N PHE A 280 -8.21 15.76 -13.89
CA PHE A 280 -9.01 16.34 -12.81
C PHE A 280 -8.21 17.34 -11.97
N ILE A 281 -6.94 17.05 -11.69
CA ILE A 281 -6.02 17.98 -11.03
C ILE A 281 -5.84 19.26 -11.86
N ASN A 282 -5.67 19.16 -13.17
CA ASN A 282 -5.54 20.35 -14.02
C ASN A 282 -6.81 21.22 -14.00
N LEU A 283 -7.99 20.60 -13.97
CA LEU A 283 -9.26 21.30 -13.83
C LEU A 283 -9.40 21.98 -12.45
N LEU A 284 -9.02 21.28 -11.38
CA LEU A 284 -8.97 21.85 -10.02
C LEU A 284 -8.02 23.04 -9.96
N SER A 285 -6.81 22.92 -10.50
CA SER A 285 -5.84 24.01 -10.45
C SER A 285 -6.35 25.26 -11.15
N SER A 286 -6.95 25.10 -12.33
CA SER A 286 -7.58 26.20 -13.07
C SER A 286 -8.66 26.89 -12.23
N ARG A 287 -9.48 26.12 -11.50
CA ARG A 287 -10.51 26.65 -10.59
C ARG A 287 -9.89 27.36 -9.38
N PHE A 288 -8.83 26.82 -8.81
CA PHE A 288 -8.17 27.37 -7.63
C PHE A 288 -7.47 28.70 -7.93
N SER A 289 -6.80 28.81 -9.08
CA SER A 289 -6.19 30.06 -9.52
C SER A 289 -7.23 31.18 -9.71
N GLN A 290 -8.44 30.87 -10.19
CA GLN A 290 -9.54 31.85 -10.28
C GLN A 290 -9.97 32.40 -8.92
N HIS A 291 -9.80 31.62 -7.85
CA HIS A 291 -10.11 32.01 -6.48
C HIS A 291 -8.88 32.51 -5.69
N GLY A 292 -7.76 32.78 -6.37
CA GLY A 292 -6.58 33.39 -5.76
C GLY A 292 -5.70 32.44 -4.94
N PHE A 293 -5.78 31.13 -5.19
CA PHE A 293 -4.83 30.14 -4.69
C PHE A 293 -3.72 29.89 -5.69
N ASP A 294 -2.49 29.75 -5.19
CA ASP A 294 -1.36 29.34 -6.00
C ASP A 294 -1.34 27.82 -6.14
N THR A 295 -1.04 27.31 -7.34
CA THR A 295 -0.99 25.87 -7.60
C THR A 295 0.34 25.50 -8.23
N VAL A 296 1.03 24.56 -7.62
CA VAL A 296 2.31 24.04 -8.07
C VAL A 296 2.16 22.57 -8.42
N HIS A 297 2.75 22.15 -9.54
CA HIS A 297 2.67 20.78 -10.03
C HIS A 297 4.07 20.17 -10.10
N THR A 298 4.16 18.88 -9.80
CA THR A 298 5.32 18.04 -10.10
C THR A 298 4.98 17.06 -11.22
N THR A 299 5.99 16.43 -11.81
CA THR A 299 5.84 15.36 -12.80
C THR A 299 5.69 13.98 -12.17
N ALA A 300 5.95 13.87 -10.87
CA ALA A 300 5.91 12.63 -10.09
C ALA A 300 5.33 12.91 -8.70
N ASP A 301 5.86 12.27 -7.66
CA ASP A 301 5.41 12.45 -6.28
C ASP A 301 5.66 13.87 -5.74
N ALA A 302 4.67 14.44 -5.04
CA ALA A 302 4.71 15.81 -4.54
C ALA A 302 5.32 15.96 -3.14
N ASP A 303 5.52 14.90 -2.36
CA ASP A 303 5.87 15.00 -0.93
C ASP A 303 7.07 15.94 -0.70
N ARG A 304 8.13 15.75 -1.47
CA ARG A 304 9.33 16.60 -1.39
C ARG A 304 9.04 18.04 -1.78
N LEU A 305 8.22 18.27 -2.82
CA LEU A 305 7.89 19.60 -3.30
C LEU A 305 6.99 20.35 -2.33
N VAL A 306 6.03 19.66 -1.70
CA VAL A 306 5.17 20.19 -0.63
C VAL A 306 6.05 20.71 0.51
N VAL A 307 6.96 19.87 1.02
CA VAL A 307 7.87 20.25 2.12
C VAL A 307 8.83 21.37 1.72
N LYS A 308 9.43 21.29 0.53
CA LYS A 308 10.34 22.31 0.02
C LYS A 308 9.64 23.67 -0.08
N THR A 309 8.42 23.69 -0.62
CA THR A 309 7.60 24.91 -0.75
C THR A 309 7.30 25.50 0.63
N SER A 310 6.93 24.66 1.60
CA SER A 310 6.73 25.11 2.98
C SER A 310 7.97 25.72 3.60
N LEU A 311 9.14 25.12 3.43
CA LEU A 311 10.39 25.64 3.99
C LEU A 311 10.83 26.94 3.28
N GLU A 312 10.63 27.05 1.97
CA GLU A 312 10.92 28.29 1.23
C GLU A 312 10.04 29.46 1.69
N LEU A 313 8.76 29.23 1.90
CA LEU A 313 7.84 30.22 2.47
C LEU A 313 8.17 30.52 3.94
N ALA A 314 8.63 29.51 4.69
CA ALA A 314 9.04 29.65 6.08
C ALA A 314 10.28 30.54 6.26
N ARG A 315 11.01 30.89 5.20
CA ARG A 315 12.06 31.93 5.29
C ARG A 315 11.50 33.34 5.44
N LYS A 316 10.22 33.55 5.12
CA LYS A 316 9.57 34.87 5.07
C LYS A 316 8.53 35.07 6.17
N GLY A 317 7.95 33.99 6.70
CA GLY A 317 6.90 34.06 7.72
C GLY A 317 6.49 32.68 8.23
N ASN A 318 5.52 32.63 9.15
CA ASN A 318 5.06 31.36 9.71
C ASN A 318 4.30 30.54 8.67
N VAL A 319 4.50 29.23 8.65
CA VAL A 319 3.87 28.33 7.68
C VAL A 319 3.11 27.20 8.37
N ILE A 320 1.94 26.86 7.82
CA ILE A 320 1.22 25.64 8.15
C ILE A 320 1.20 24.75 6.93
N LEU A 321 1.84 23.59 7.05
CA LEU A 321 1.72 22.50 6.08
C LEU A 321 0.53 21.62 6.47
N VAL A 322 -0.43 21.49 5.56
CA VAL A 322 -1.64 20.70 5.74
C VAL A 322 -1.51 19.41 4.95
N GLY A 323 -1.47 18.27 5.64
CA GLY A 323 -1.29 16.96 5.04
C GLY A 323 -1.57 15.83 6.05
N GLU A 324 -1.72 14.61 5.55
CA GLU A 324 -1.89 13.41 6.41
C GLU A 324 -0.72 12.44 6.32
N ASP A 325 0.12 12.57 5.30
CA ASP A 325 1.20 11.63 5.08
C ASP A 325 2.30 11.79 6.14
N THR A 326 2.76 10.65 6.67
CA THR A 326 3.92 10.59 7.56
C THR A 326 5.19 11.05 6.85
N ASP A 327 5.32 10.82 5.54
CA ASP A 327 6.50 11.26 4.76
C ASP A 327 6.72 12.77 4.93
N LEU A 328 5.65 13.57 4.88
CA LEU A 328 5.68 15.02 5.05
C LEU A 328 6.23 15.43 6.43
N LEU A 329 5.75 14.78 7.50
CA LEU A 329 6.24 15.03 8.86
C LEU A 329 7.73 14.70 9.00
N ILE A 330 8.15 13.54 8.49
CA ILE A 330 9.55 13.11 8.59
C ILE A 330 10.46 14.05 7.81
N HIS A 331 10.08 14.44 6.60
CA HIS A 331 10.82 15.40 5.80
C HIS A 331 10.90 16.78 6.46
N LEU A 332 9.83 17.26 7.10
CA LEU A 332 9.84 18.50 7.87
C LEU A 332 10.82 18.43 9.05
N LEU A 333 10.79 17.35 9.83
CA LEU A 333 11.67 17.16 10.97
C LEU A 333 13.15 17.05 10.58
N TYR A 334 13.44 16.54 9.38
CA TYR A 334 14.80 16.43 8.88
C TYR A 334 15.31 17.75 8.26
N HIS A 335 14.48 18.44 7.47
CA HIS A 335 14.93 19.59 6.68
C HIS A 335 14.73 20.97 7.35
N LEU A 336 13.93 21.07 8.42
CA LEU A 336 13.77 22.33 9.13
C LEU A 336 15.07 22.72 9.83
N THR A 337 15.59 23.90 9.50
CA THR A 337 16.80 24.49 10.14
C THR A 337 16.43 25.66 11.06
N PRO A 338 17.35 26.10 11.95
CA PRO A 338 17.12 27.25 12.83
C PRO A 338 16.75 28.56 12.11
N ASP A 339 17.20 28.74 10.87
CA ASP A 339 16.97 29.97 10.07
C ASP A 339 15.53 30.16 9.60
N HIS A 340 14.70 29.12 9.67
CA HIS A 340 13.30 29.20 9.26
C HIS A 340 12.44 29.84 10.35
N CYS A 341 11.36 30.51 9.98
CA CYS A 341 10.26 30.82 10.88
C CYS A 341 9.56 29.53 11.34
N PRO A 342 8.71 29.61 12.39
CA PRO A 342 7.87 28.51 12.83
C PRO A 342 7.11 27.82 11.69
N VAL A 343 7.24 26.49 11.63
CA VAL A 343 6.49 25.62 10.73
C VAL A 343 5.64 24.67 11.55
N PHE A 344 4.36 24.61 11.22
CA PHE A 344 3.40 23.70 11.82
C PHE A 344 2.94 22.65 10.81
N PHE A 345 2.70 21.44 11.27
CA PHE A 345 2.09 20.39 10.47
C PHE A 345 0.75 19.98 11.08
N THR A 346 -0.29 19.85 10.25
CA THR A 346 -1.61 19.43 10.71
C THR A 346 -2.40 18.71 9.63
N SER A 347 -3.38 17.91 10.05
CA SER A 347 -4.37 17.30 9.15
C SER A 347 -5.62 18.17 9.07
N VAL A 348 -6.36 18.03 7.98
CA VAL A 348 -7.62 18.72 7.77
C VAL A 348 -8.65 18.27 8.82
N ARG A 349 -9.33 19.24 9.45
CA ARG A 349 -10.45 18.95 10.36
C ARG A 349 -11.60 18.32 9.59
N SER A 350 -11.97 17.09 9.96
CA SER A 350 -13.29 16.57 9.61
C SER A 350 -14.36 17.28 10.45
N SER A 351 -15.47 17.68 9.82
CA SER A 351 -16.64 18.26 10.51
C SER A 351 -17.27 17.32 11.55
N THR A 352 -16.93 16.04 11.54
CA THR A 352 -17.43 15.01 12.47
C THR A 352 -16.46 14.67 13.62
N ALA A 353 -15.26 15.26 13.66
CA ALA A 353 -14.27 14.92 14.69
C ALA A 353 -14.56 15.62 16.02
N LYS A 354 -14.74 14.84 17.10
CA LYS A 354 -14.96 15.33 18.48
C LYS A 354 -13.71 15.92 19.15
N SER A 355 -12.51 15.68 18.59
CA SER A 355 -11.23 16.14 19.14
C SER A 355 -10.58 17.15 18.21
N ALA A 356 -9.90 18.15 18.78
CA ALA A 356 -9.10 19.10 18.01
C ALA A 356 -8.10 18.38 17.08
N ALA A 357 -7.92 18.90 15.87
CA ALA A 357 -6.90 18.39 14.95
C ALA A 357 -5.52 18.43 15.61
N LYS A 358 -4.73 17.38 15.39
CA LYS A 358 -3.35 17.32 15.88
C LYS A 358 -2.54 18.39 15.17
N VAL A 359 -1.91 19.27 15.94
CA VAL A 359 -1.01 20.30 15.44
C VAL A 359 0.39 20.03 15.97
N TRP A 360 1.30 19.80 15.05
CA TRP A 360 2.71 19.59 15.31
C TRP A 360 3.44 20.90 15.16
N ASP A 361 4.06 21.38 16.23
CA ASP A 361 5.05 22.45 16.16
C ASP A 361 6.40 21.79 15.84
N ILE A 362 6.82 21.84 14.57
CA ILE A 362 7.96 21.04 14.09
C ILE A 362 9.23 21.38 14.85
N ARG A 363 9.44 22.65 15.20
CA ARG A 363 10.61 23.08 15.97
C ARG A 363 10.60 22.49 17.37
N LYS A 364 9.47 22.55 18.09
CA LYS A 364 9.39 21.95 19.43
C LYS A 364 9.55 20.43 19.38
N VAL A 365 9.03 19.79 18.34
CA VAL A 365 9.20 18.34 18.13
C VAL A 365 10.69 18.03 17.91
N GLN A 366 11.41 18.79 17.08
CA GLN A 366 12.87 18.65 16.92
C GLN A 366 13.60 18.81 18.26
N THR A 367 13.22 19.79 19.08
CA THR A 367 13.82 20.00 20.41
C THR A 367 13.64 18.79 21.32
N VAL A 368 12.44 18.18 21.34
CA VAL A 368 12.16 17.01 22.19
C VAL A 368 12.86 15.75 21.67
N LEU A 369 12.97 15.58 20.35
CA LEU A 369 13.64 14.42 19.74
C LEU A 369 15.17 14.51 19.83
N GLY A 370 15.72 15.72 19.83
CA GLY A 370 17.17 15.95 19.79
C GLY A 370 17.75 15.87 18.37
N SER A 371 18.89 16.54 18.17
CA SER A 371 19.53 16.66 16.85
C SER A 371 19.90 15.30 16.25
N GLN A 372 20.44 14.39 17.06
CA GLN A 372 20.89 13.08 16.58
C GLN A 372 19.74 12.23 16.04
N VAL A 373 18.56 12.27 16.66
CA VAL A 373 17.39 11.55 16.15
C VAL A 373 16.91 12.20 14.86
N CYS A 374 16.81 13.53 14.81
CA CYS A 374 16.42 14.27 13.62
C CYS A 374 17.36 14.02 12.42
N GLU A 375 18.67 13.97 12.63
CA GLU A 375 19.66 13.67 11.58
C GLU A 375 19.51 12.25 11.00
N ASN A 376 19.04 11.30 11.81
CA ASN A 376 18.89 9.90 11.42
C ASN A 376 17.44 9.50 11.11
N ILE A 377 16.49 10.45 11.15
CA ILE A 377 15.06 10.14 11.10
C ILE A 377 14.62 9.57 9.74
N LEU A 378 15.27 10.01 8.65
CA LEU A 378 15.04 9.44 7.31
C LEU A 378 15.43 7.97 7.24
N PHE A 379 16.55 7.60 7.87
CA PHE A 379 16.98 6.20 7.95
C PHE A 379 15.99 5.37 8.76
N ALA A 380 15.60 5.85 9.94
CA ALA A 380 14.60 5.18 10.78
C ALA A 380 13.26 4.99 10.07
N HIS A 381 12.82 6.00 9.31
CA HIS A 381 11.59 5.94 8.52
C HIS A 381 11.69 4.94 7.37
N ALA A 382 12.78 4.98 6.61
CA ALA A 382 13.04 4.04 5.53
C ALA A 382 13.04 2.59 6.04
N PHE A 383 13.72 2.33 7.16
CA PHE A 383 13.87 1.00 7.73
C PHE A 383 12.59 0.49 8.42
N GLY A 384 11.82 1.38 9.04
CA GLY A 384 10.55 1.05 9.71
C GLY A 384 9.33 0.95 8.77
N GLY A 385 9.48 1.42 7.54
CA GLY A 385 8.49 1.30 6.47
C GLY A 385 8.12 2.63 5.85
N CYS A 386 8.59 2.86 4.63
CA CYS A 386 8.11 3.92 3.73
C CYS A 386 7.55 3.32 2.43
N ASP A 387 7.08 4.16 1.51
CA ASP A 387 6.50 3.72 0.23
C ASP A 387 7.55 3.40 -0.85
N THR A 388 8.82 3.76 -0.64
CA THR A 388 9.89 3.67 -1.65
C THR A 388 10.83 2.48 -1.47
N ILE A 389 10.98 1.96 -0.24
CA ILE A 389 11.86 0.82 0.03
C ILE A 389 11.13 -0.30 0.79
N SER A 390 11.67 -1.51 0.71
CA SER A 390 11.16 -2.64 1.47
C SER A 390 11.42 -2.47 2.96
N SER A 391 10.40 -2.75 3.77
CA SER A 391 10.59 -3.01 5.21
C SER A 391 11.24 -4.39 5.40
N PRO A 392 12.30 -4.54 6.20
CA PRO A 392 12.84 -5.86 6.54
C PRO A 392 11.81 -6.72 7.28
N PHE A 393 11.79 -8.02 6.97
CA PHE A 393 10.93 -8.99 7.66
C PHE A 393 11.27 -9.10 9.14
N GLY A 394 10.25 -9.19 9.99
CA GLY A 394 10.42 -9.29 11.46
C GLY A 394 10.69 -7.95 12.16
N ILE A 395 11.04 -6.90 11.41
CA ILE A 395 11.29 -5.57 11.93
C ILE A 395 10.02 -4.74 11.73
N GLY A 396 9.43 -4.29 12.84
CA GLY A 396 8.17 -3.54 12.84
C GLY A 396 8.11 -2.52 13.96
N LYS A 397 6.89 -2.24 14.45
CA LYS A 397 6.64 -1.24 15.51
C LYS A 397 7.59 -1.26 16.72
N PRO A 398 8.06 -2.43 17.23
CA PRO A 398 9.00 -2.47 18.35
C PRO A 398 10.31 -1.71 18.11
N MET A 399 10.77 -1.61 16.86
CA MET A 399 11.98 -0.87 16.50
C MET A 399 11.89 0.60 16.90
N PHE A 400 10.71 1.22 16.78
CA PHE A 400 10.53 2.62 17.14
C PHE A 400 10.66 2.87 18.66
N ASN A 401 10.44 1.83 19.49
CA ASN A 401 10.67 1.94 20.93
C ASN A 401 12.17 2.00 21.27
N GLU A 402 13.05 1.58 20.36
CA GLU A 402 14.51 1.65 20.52
C GLU A 402 15.09 3.00 20.05
N ILE A 403 14.28 3.87 19.45
CA ILE A 403 14.64 5.25 19.12
C ILE A 403 14.49 6.09 20.40
N ASP A 404 15.45 5.94 21.32
CA ASP A 404 15.50 6.71 22.57
C ASP A 404 15.91 8.17 22.26
N PRO A 405 15.13 9.20 22.65
CA PRO A 405 15.52 10.61 22.50
C PRO A 405 16.74 11.00 23.35
N VAL A 406 17.06 10.23 24.39
CA VAL A 406 18.12 10.55 25.37
C VAL A 406 19.42 9.81 25.06
N ASN A 407 19.34 8.64 24.43
CA ASN A 407 20.50 7.89 23.96
C ASN A 407 20.37 7.72 22.45
N SER A 408 21.26 8.39 21.72
CA SER A 408 21.65 8.14 20.34
C SER A 408 20.97 6.95 19.69
N VAL A 409 20.37 7.12 18.49
CA VAL A 409 19.93 6.03 17.61
C VAL A 409 20.98 4.92 17.66
N ARG A 410 20.76 3.90 18.51
CA ARG A 410 21.60 2.72 18.56
C ARG A 410 21.19 2.00 17.30
N ALA A 411 21.90 2.35 16.22
CA ALA A 411 21.76 1.77 14.90
C ALA A 411 21.52 0.28 15.07
N ALA A 412 20.29 -0.17 14.78
CA ALA A 412 19.80 -1.50 14.42
C ALA A 412 20.56 -2.78 14.86
N GLY A 413 21.50 -2.71 15.79
CA GLY A 413 22.43 -3.74 16.20
C GLY A 413 21.80 -4.67 17.24
N PRO A 414 21.05 -4.16 18.23
CA PRO A 414 20.42 -5.04 19.22
C PRO A 414 19.22 -5.80 18.65
N CYS A 415 18.45 -5.21 17.72
CA CYS A 415 17.34 -5.91 17.06
C CYS A 415 17.83 -6.99 16.06
N LEU A 416 19.00 -6.80 15.45
CA LEU A 416 19.68 -7.85 14.67
C LEU A 416 20.29 -8.94 15.57
N GLN A 417 20.73 -8.61 16.78
CA GLN A 417 21.25 -9.60 17.75
C GLN A 417 20.15 -10.44 18.43
N ARG A 418 18.90 -9.97 18.51
CA ARG A 418 17.81 -10.72 19.16
C ARG A 418 17.02 -11.66 18.26
N GLN A 419 17.24 -11.65 16.94
CA GLN A 419 16.59 -12.61 16.03
C GLN A 419 17.54 -13.48 15.20
N SER A 420 18.86 -13.33 15.34
CA SER A 420 19.83 -14.34 14.89
C SER A 420 21.18 -14.13 15.57
N LEU A 421 21.83 -15.23 15.98
CA LEU A 421 23.23 -15.34 16.43
C LEU A 421 23.55 -15.08 17.92
N GLN A 422 22.94 -15.85 18.83
CA GLN A 422 23.60 -16.23 20.10
C GLN A 422 23.51 -17.74 20.41
N ARG A 423 23.35 -18.57 19.38
CA ARG A 423 23.72 -19.98 19.41
C ARG A 423 24.43 -20.28 18.10
N HIS A 424 25.73 -20.02 18.07
CA HIS A 424 26.78 -20.57 17.20
C HIS A 424 28.03 -19.71 17.43
N LEU A 425 28.68 -19.98 18.56
CA LEU A 425 30.12 -20.12 18.65
C LEU A 425 30.39 -21.55 19.11
#